data_AF-A0AAX1BK08-F1
#
_entry.id   AF-A0AAX1BK08-F1
#
_cell.length_a   1.000
_cell.length_b   1.000
_cell.length_c   1.000
_cell.angle_alpha   90.00
_cell.angle_beta   90.00
_cell.angle_gamma   90.00
#
_symmetry.space_group_name_H-M   'P 1'
#
loop_
_entity.id
_entity.type
_entity.pdbx_description
1 polymer ?
#
loop_
_entity_poly.entity_id
_entity_poly.type
_entity_poly.pdbx_seq_one_letter_code
_entity_poly.pdbx_strand_id
1 'polypeptide(L)'
;VVGEVILVGNMPARVIGVAEEKQSMFGSSKVLRVWLPYSTMSGRVMGQSWLNSITVRVKEGFDSAEAEQQLTRLLSLRHGKKDFFTWNMDGVLKTVEKTTRTLQLFLTLVAVISLVVGGIGVMNIMLVSVTERTREIGIRMAVGARASDVLQQFLIEAVLVCLVGGALGITLS
;
A
#
# COMPACT_ATOMS: atom_id res chain seq x y z
N VAL A 1 7.01 -6.90 35.80
CA VAL A 1 7.51 -5.71 35.07
C VAL A 1 6.98 -4.41 35.65
N VAL A 2 5.66 -4.15 35.69
CA VAL A 2 5.14 -2.93 36.34
C VAL A 2 5.47 -2.97 37.84
N GLY A 3 6.01 -1.87 38.37
CA GLY A 3 6.43 -1.73 39.75
C GLY A 3 7.91 -1.99 40.02
N GLU A 4 8.64 -2.62 39.08
CA GLU A 4 10.08 -2.86 39.18
C GLU A 4 10.88 -1.59 38.92
N VAL A 5 12.09 -1.53 39.48
CA VAL A 5 13.04 -0.43 39.27
C VAL A 5 14.08 -0.88 38.25
N ILE A 6 14.16 -0.14 37.15
CA ILE A 6 15.16 -0.32 36.10
C ILE A 6 16.14 0.84 36.12
N LEU A 7 17.39 0.60 35.73
CA LEU A 7 18.38 1.66 35.60
C LEU A 7 18.33 2.21 34.18
N VAL A 8 18.00 3.49 34.03
CA VAL A 8 18.06 4.20 32.74
C VAL A 8 19.30 5.09 32.76
N GLY A 9 20.37 4.65 32.09
CA GLY A 9 21.68 5.26 32.24
C GLY A 9 22.23 5.03 33.64
N ASN A 10 22.35 6.08 34.44
CA ASN A 10 22.78 6.01 35.85
C ASN A 10 21.65 6.40 36.84
N MET A 11 20.40 6.50 36.36
CA MET A 11 19.26 6.92 37.17
C MET A 11 18.29 5.76 37.40
N PRO A 12 17.94 5.42 38.65
CA PRO A 12 16.90 4.43 38.94
C PRO A 12 15.52 4.99 38.56
N ALA A 13 14.78 4.26 37.73
CA ALA A 13 13.44 4.60 37.26
C ALA A 13 12.46 3.46 37.55
N ARG A 14 11.31 3.76 38.13
CA ARG A 14 10.25 2.77 38.38
C ARG A 14 9.33 2.64 37.18
N VAL A 15 9.06 1.41 36.75
CA VAL A 15 8.13 1.14 35.65
C VAL A 15 6.69 1.34 36.12
N ILE A 16 6.00 2.36 35.59
CA ILE A 16 4.61 2.68 35.93
C ILE A 16 3.58 2.06 34.98
N GLY A 17 4.01 1.61 33.80
CA GLY A 17 3.15 1.04 32.78
C GLY A 17 3.93 0.54 31.57
N VAL A 18 3.26 -0.23 30.72
CA VAL A 18 3.81 -0.77 29.48
C VAL A 18 2.91 -0.30 28.34
N ALA A 19 3.50 0.30 27.32
CA ALA A 19 2.80 0.72 26.12
C ALA A 19 2.75 -0.42 25.10
N GLU A 20 1.64 -0.55 24.39
CA GLU A 20 1.50 -1.50 23.29
C GLU A 20 2.44 -1.13 22.13
N GLU A 21 3.07 -2.13 21.53
CA GLU A 21 3.96 -1.92 20.39
C GLU A 21 3.13 -1.54 19.16
N LYS A 22 3.25 -0.29 18.70
CA LYS A 22 2.75 0.08 17.39
C LYS A 22 3.71 -0.44 16.33
N GLN A 23 3.25 -1.44 15.57
CA GLN A 23 3.93 -1.92 14.37
C GLN A 23 4.17 -0.74 13.42
N SER A 24 5.44 -0.45 13.15
CA SER A 24 5.80 0.51 12.11
C SER A 24 5.58 -0.13 10.74
N MET A 25 5.01 0.63 9.80
CA MET A 25 4.76 0.19 8.42
C MET A 25 6.06 -0.24 7.68
N PHE A 26 7.22 0.18 8.20
CA PHE A 26 8.56 -0.14 7.68
C PHE A 26 9.32 -1.21 8.47
N GLY A 27 8.61 -2.00 9.29
CA GLY A 27 9.16 -3.10 10.07
C GLY A 27 9.28 -2.78 11.56
N SER A 28 9.10 -3.81 12.40
CA SER A 28 9.31 -3.74 13.84
C SER A 28 10.81 -3.59 14.12
N SER A 29 11.26 -2.37 14.44
CA SER A 29 12.58 -2.22 15.03
C SER A 29 12.50 -2.81 16.44
N LYS A 30 13.19 -3.94 16.68
CA LYS A 30 13.35 -4.57 18.01
C LYS A 30 14.21 -3.70 18.95
N VAL A 31 13.88 -2.42 19.07
CA VAL A 31 14.61 -1.45 19.87
C VAL A 31 13.79 -1.16 21.11
N LEU A 32 14.37 -1.45 22.27
CA LEU A 32 13.76 -1.13 23.56
C LEU A 32 13.54 0.38 23.66
N ARG A 33 12.30 0.81 23.83
CA ARG A 33 11.93 2.21 24.01
C ARG A 33 11.40 2.44 25.42
N VAL A 34 11.96 3.44 26.09
CA VAL A 34 11.56 3.86 27.43
C VAL A 34 11.11 5.32 27.36
N TRP A 35 9.95 5.62 27.93
CA TRP A 35 9.41 6.97 28.00
C TRP A 35 9.56 7.52 29.42
N LEU A 36 10.07 8.74 29.53
CA LEU A 36 10.26 9.46 30.79
C LEU A 36 9.75 10.89 30.65
N PRO A 37 9.32 11.55 31.74
CA PRO A 37 8.97 12.96 31.72
C PRO A 37 10.14 13.83 31.24
N TYR A 38 9.85 14.85 30.43
CA TYR A 38 10.88 15.71 29.84
C TYR A 38 11.75 16.42 30.89
N SER A 39 11.14 16.82 32.01
CA SER A 39 11.82 17.50 33.12
C SER A 39 12.85 16.61 33.83
N THR A 40 12.55 15.30 33.95
CA THR A 40 13.49 14.32 34.50
C THR A 40 14.63 14.05 33.51
N MET A 41 14.31 13.94 32.22
CA MET A 41 15.30 13.70 31.17
C MET A 41 16.29 14.87 31.04
N SER A 42 15.80 16.10 30.99
CA SER A 42 16.63 17.30 30.85
C SER A 42 17.53 17.53 32.06
N GLY A 43 16.98 17.41 33.28
CA GLY A 43 17.70 17.75 34.51
C GLY A 43 18.65 16.66 35.03
N ARG A 44 18.29 15.37 34.91
CA ARG A 44 19.03 14.28 35.57
C ARG A 44 19.74 13.31 34.63
N VAL A 45 19.33 13.23 33.36
CA VAL A 45 19.87 12.25 32.42
C VAL A 45 20.76 12.91 31.37
N MET A 46 20.27 13.94 30.68
CA MET A 46 21.01 14.61 29.60
C MET A 46 21.74 15.89 30.04
N GLY A 47 21.30 16.58 31.08
CA GLY A 47 21.89 17.84 31.52
C GLY A 47 21.77 18.97 30.49
N GLN A 48 20.78 18.91 29.60
CA GLN A 48 20.57 19.87 28.51
C GLN A 48 19.28 20.66 28.73
N SER A 49 19.30 21.95 28.39
CA SER A 49 18.14 22.86 28.52
C SER A 49 17.34 23.05 27.22
N TRP A 50 17.78 22.45 26.11
CA TRP A 50 17.10 22.51 24.80
C TRP A 50 16.33 21.22 24.49
N LEU A 51 15.33 21.35 23.62
CA LEU A 51 14.52 20.22 23.12
C LEU A 51 15.02 19.79 21.74
N ASN A 52 15.18 18.49 21.51
CA ASN A 52 15.59 17.95 20.20
C ASN A 52 14.43 17.94 19.19
N SER A 53 13.20 17.71 19.65
CA SER A 53 12.02 17.68 18.79
C SER A 53 10.77 18.04 19.57
N ILE A 54 9.80 18.63 18.87
CA ILE A 54 8.48 18.95 19.41
C ILE A 54 7.46 18.32 18.45
N THR A 55 6.64 17.42 18.97
CA THR A 55 5.53 16.84 18.22
C THR A 55 4.27 17.59 18.55
N VAL A 56 3.63 18.17 17.55
CA VAL A 56 2.35 18.88 17.67
C VAL A 56 1.28 18.07 16.96
N ARG A 57 0.12 17.91 17.59
CA ARG A 57 -1.05 17.31 16.97
C ARG A 57 -2.00 18.43 16.55
N VAL A 58 -2.26 18.51 15.24
CA VAL A 58 -3.25 19.44 14.68
C VAL A 58 -4.65 18.93 15.06
N LYS A 59 -5.55 19.86 15.40
CA LYS A 59 -6.94 19.54 15.71
C LYS A 59 -7.65 19.04 14.45
N GLU A 60 -8.54 18.06 14.60
CA GLU A 60 -9.34 17.53 13.49
C GLU A 60 -10.14 18.64 12.79
N GLY A 61 -10.21 18.57 11.45
CA GLY A 61 -10.92 19.53 10.61
C GLY A 61 -10.09 20.73 10.12
N PHE A 62 -8.86 20.89 10.59
CA PHE A 62 -7.94 21.94 10.10
C PHE A 62 -6.91 21.36 9.12
N ASP A 63 -6.48 22.15 8.14
CA ASP A 63 -5.43 21.72 7.22
C ASP A 63 -4.07 21.69 7.92
N SER A 64 -3.45 20.51 7.98
CA SER A 64 -2.12 20.34 8.55
C SER A 64 -1.05 21.14 7.81
N ALA A 65 -1.22 21.42 6.51
CA ALA A 65 -0.26 22.21 5.74
C ALA A 65 -0.31 23.70 6.15
N GLU A 66 -1.51 24.25 6.34
CA GLU A 66 -1.67 25.62 6.85
C GLU A 66 -1.16 25.74 8.30
N ALA A 67 -1.46 24.74 9.14
CA ALA A 67 -0.97 24.70 10.51
C ALA A 67 0.57 24.69 10.57
N GLU A 68 1.23 23.94 9.69
CA GLU A 68 2.69 23.91 9.57
C GLU A 68 3.26 25.29 9.17
N GLN A 69 2.64 25.97 8.21
CA GLN A 69 3.07 27.32 7.81
C GLN A 69 2.93 28.33 8.95
N GLN A 70 1.82 28.29 9.69
CA GLN A 70 1.58 29.16 10.84
C GLN A 70 2.57 28.87 11.97
N LEU A 71 2.83 27.59 12.28
CA LEU A 71 3.83 27.19 13.26
C LEU A 71 5.23 27.66 12.87
N THR A 72 5.60 27.48 11.60
CA THR A 72 6.90 27.93 11.07
C THR A 72 7.06 29.43 11.21
N ARG A 73 6.02 30.21 10.89
CA ARG A 73 6.05 31.67 11.06
C ARG A 73 6.19 32.06 12.54
N LEU A 74 5.41 31.45 13.42
CA LEU A 74 5.45 31.74 14.86
C LEU A 74 6.81 31.42 15.47
N LEU A 75 7.38 30.25 15.16
CA LEU A 75 8.70 29.85 15.66
C LEU A 75 9.82 30.73 15.09
N SER A 76 9.75 31.08 13.80
CA SER A 76 10.72 31.99 13.18
C SER A 76 10.72 33.36 13.85
N LEU A 77 9.54 33.88 14.22
CA LEU A 77 9.41 35.14 14.95
C LEU A 77 9.97 35.05 16.37
N ARG A 78 9.77 33.93 17.08
CA ARG A 78 10.31 33.74 18.44
C ARG A 78 11.83 33.54 18.46
N HIS A 79 12.36 32.80 17.50
CA HIS A 79 13.78 32.47 17.46
C HIS A 79 14.60 33.56 16.76
N GLY A 80 13.97 34.43 15.97
CA GLY A 80 14.64 35.49 15.20
C GLY A 80 15.50 34.97 14.03
N LYS A 81 15.54 33.65 13.83
CA LYS A 81 16.24 32.94 12.75
C LYS A 81 15.53 31.62 12.44
N LYS A 82 15.76 31.07 11.26
CA LYS A 82 15.25 29.75 10.88
C LYS A 82 16.28 28.68 11.27
N ASP A 83 16.19 28.18 12.52
CA ASP A 83 17.08 27.17 13.10
C ASP A 83 16.40 25.80 13.33
N PHE A 84 15.18 25.61 12.84
CA PHE A 84 14.39 24.39 12.99
C PHE A 84 13.93 23.83 11.64
N PHE A 85 13.59 22.55 11.63
CA PHE A 85 13.01 21.86 10.49
C PHE A 85 11.66 21.24 10.89
N THR A 86 10.66 21.36 10.03
CA THR A 86 9.32 20.80 10.23
C THR A 86 9.13 19.56 9.36
N TRP A 87 8.59 18.49 9.95
CA TRP A 87 8.19 17.28 9.23
C TRP A 87 6.70 17.09 9.40
N ASN A 88 5.96 17.19 8.30
CA ASN A 88 4.52 16.98 8.29
C ASN A 88 4.21 15.55 7.84
N MET A 89 3.79 14.74 8.81
CA MET A 89 3.48 13.32 8.59
C MET A 89 2.31 13.15 7.60
N ASP A 90 1.33 14.05 7.60
CA ASP A 90 0.17 13.98 6.71
C ASP A 90 0.58 14.25 5.26
N GLY A 91 1.52 15.18 5.04
CA GLY A 91 2.07 15.47 3.71
C GLY A 91 2.82 14.26 3.14
N VAL A 92 3.62 13.58 3.97
CA VAL A 92 4.34 12.36 3.58
C VAL A 92 3.37 11.23 3.29
N LEU A 93 2.38 11.00 4.16
CA LEU A 93 1.33 9.98 3.97
C LEU A 93 0.56 10.21 2.66
N LYS A 94 0.09 11.45 2.41
CA LYS A 94 -0.59 11.81 1.16
C LYS A 94 0.28 11.57 -0.07
N THR A 95 1.59 11.82 0.03
CA THR A 95 2.53 11.59 -1.07
C THR A 95 2.73 10.10 -1.33
N VAL A 96 2.89 9.30 -0.28
CA VAL A 96 2.99 7.84 -0.39
C VAL A 96 1.71 7.24 -0.97
N GLU A 97 0.54 7.66 -0.49
CA GLU A 97 -0.76 7.21 -1.03
C GLU A 97 -0.89 7.54 -2.52
N LYS A 98 -0.52 8.76 -2.93
CA LYS A 98 -0.53 9.16 -4.35
C LYS A 98 0.43 8.31 -5.19
N THR A 99 1.64 8.06 -4.70
CA THR A 99 2.63 7.24 -5.40
C THR A 99 2.15 5.79 -5.53
N THR A 100 1.66 5.20 -4.44
CA THR A 100 1.09 3.84 -4.44
C THR A 100 -0.09 3.74 -5.39
N ARG A 101 -0.99 4.72 -5.41
CA ARG A 101 -2.12 4.75 -6.34
C ARG A 101 -1.66 4.83 -7.79
N THR A 102 -0.63 5.63 -8.08
CA THR A 102 -0.05 5.74 -9.42
C THR A 102 0.58 4.41 -9.85
N LEU A 103 1.35 3.76 -8.98
CA LEU A 103 1.94 2.44 -9.25
C LEU A 103 0.86 1.38 -9.44
N GLN A 104 -0.19 1.40 -8.63
CA GLN A 104 -1.34 0.49 -8.77
C GLN A 104 -2.02 0.67 -10.11
N LEU A 105 -2.30 1.91 -10.53
CA LEU A 105 -2.88 2.20 -11.85
C LEU A 105 -1.97 1.71 -12.98
N PHE A 106 -0.67 1.94 -12.88
CA PHE A 106 0.30 1.48 -13.84
C PHE A 106 0.31 -0.06 -13.96
N LEU A 107 0.40 -0.77 -12.84
CA LEU A 107 0.34 -2.24 -12.81
C LEU A 107 -0.99 -2.78 -13.34
N THR A 108 -2.10 -2.13 -13.00
CA THR A 108 -3.43 -2.49 -13.51
C THR A 108 -3.49 -2.33 -15.03
N LEU A 109 -2.92 -1.26 -15.57
CA LEU A 109 -2.85 -1.02 -17.01
C LEU A 109 -1.99 -2.07 -17.72
N VAL A 110 -0.84 -2.43 -17.14
CA VAL A 110 -0.01 -3.54 -17.65
C VAL A 110 -0.78 -4.85 -17.65
N ALA A 111 -1.49 -5.16 -16.56
CA ALA A 111 -2.30 -6.37 -16.46
C ALA A 111 -3.43 -6.41 -17.51
N VAL A 112 -4.11 -5.29 -17.75
CA VAL A 112 -5.13 -5.17 -18.81
C VAL A 112 -4.53 -5.39 -20.19
N ILE A 113 -3.36 -4.80 -20.50
CA ILE A 113 -2.67 -5.02 -21.78
C ILE A 113 -2.32 -6.50 -21.94
N SER A 114 -1.76 -7.14 -20.90
CA SER A 114 -1.44 -8.56 -20.92
C SER A 114 -2.67 -9.43 -21.15
N LEU A 115 -3.81 -9.08 -20.55
CA LEU A 115 -5.07 -9.78 -20.78
C LEU A 115 -5.54 -9.64 -22.24
N VAL A 116 -5.45 -8.45 -22.82
CA VAL A 116 -5.82 -8.21 -24.23
C VAL A 116 -4.92 -9.02 -25.18
N VAL A 117 -3.60 -9.00 -24.95
CA VAL A 117 -2.65 -9.79 -25.77
C VAL A 117 -2.91 -11.29 -25.64
N GLY A 118 -3.19 -11.77 -24.42
CA GLY A 118 -3.63 -13.15 -24.19
C GLY A 118 -4.92 -13.49 -24.93
N GLY A 119 -5.91 -12.59 -24.91
CA GLY A 119 -7.17 -12.73 -25.64
C GLY A 119 -7.00 -12.81 -27.16
N ILE A 120 -6.08 -12.02 -27.73
CA ILE A 120 -5.71 -12.10 -29.16
C ILE A 120 -5.10 -13.48 -29.48
N GLY A 121 -4.27 -14.02 -28.59
CA GLY A 121 -3.71 -15.37 -28.74
C GLY A 121 -4.80 -16.45 -28.78
N VAL A 122 -5.76 -16.40 -27.86
CA VAL A 122 -6.91 -17.33 -27.85
C VAL A 122 -7.74 -17.18 -29.12
N MET A 123 -8.00 -15.95 -29.57
CA MET A 123 -8.71 -15.69 -30.83
C MET A 123 -8.00 -16.35 -32.03
N ASN A 124 -6.66 -16.22 -32.12
CA ASN A 124 -5.90 -16.82 -33.22
C ASN A 124 -5.99 -18.35 -33.23
N ILE A 125 -5.85 -19.00 -32.07
CA ILE A 125 -5.96 -20.46 -31.97
C ILE A 125 -7.39 -20.91 -32.33
N MET A 126 -8.42 -20.20 -31.86
CA MET A 126 -9.80 -20.50 -32.22
C MET A 126 -10.06 -20.32 -33.71
N LEU A 127 -9.50 -19.28 -34.36
CA LEU A 127 -9.63 -19.07 -35.80
C LEU A 127 -9.03 -20.26 -36.57
N VAL A 128 -7.80 -20.66 -36.23
CA VAL A 128 -7.12 -21.81 -36.88
C VAL A 128 -7.94 -23.10 -36.68
N SER A 129 -8.38 -23.39 -35.45
CA SER A 129 -9.20 -24.57 -35.14
C SER A 129 -10.51 -24.62 -35.94
N VAL A 130 -11.20 -23.49 -36.07
CA VAL A 130 -12.43 -23.39 -36.88
C VAL A 130 -12.11 -23.62 -38.35
N THR A 131 -11.04 -23.03 -38.87
CA THR A 131 -10.65 -23.20 -40.29
C THR A 131 -10.29 -24.65 -40.64
N GLU A 132 -9.63 -25.37 -39.75
CA GLU A 132 -9.30 -26.79 -39.92
C GLU A 132 -10.55 -27.69 -39.93
N ARG A 133 -11.54 -27.39 -39.08
CA ARG A 133 -12.80 -28.17 -38.98
C ARG A 133 -13.91 -27.72 -39.93
N THR A 134 -13.65 -26.79 -40.85
CA THR A 134 -14.65 -26.28 -41.82
C THR A 134 -15.37 -27.38 -42.60
N ARG A 135 -14.64 -28.43 -43.01
CA ARG A 135 -15.21 -29.57 -43.75
C ARG A 135 -16.20 -30.38 -42.91
N GLU A 136 -15.92 -30.59 -41.63
CA GLU A 136 -16.82 -31.30 -40.71
C GLU A 136 -18.08 -30.48 -40.40
N ILE A 137 -17.92 -29.16 -40.21
CA ILE A 137 -19.03 -28.23 -39.98
C ILE A 137 -19.99 -28.25 -41.19
N GLY A 138 -19.44 -28.22 -42.41
CA GLY A 138 -20.23 -28.28 -43.65
C GLY A 138 -21.05 -29.56 -43.76
N ILE A 139 -20.49 -30.71 -43.36
CA ILE A 139 -21.21 -31.99 -43.34
C ILE A 139 -22.34 -31.98 -42.29
N ARG A 140 -22.09 -31.47 -41.08
CA ARG A 140 -23.14 -31.35 -40.04
C ARG A 140 -24.30 -30.46 -40.47
N MET A 141 -23.99 -29.32 -41.10
CA MET A 141 -25.00 -28.40 -41.61
C MET A 141 -25.83 -29.03 -42.74
N ALA A 142 -25.20 -29.81 -43.63
CA ALA A 142 -25.90 -30.53 -44.70
C ALA A 142 -26.87 -31.60 -44.18
N VAL A 143 -26.61 -32.18 -42.99
CA VAL A 143 -27.46 -33.17 -42.33
C VAL A 143 -28.55 -32.52 -41.44
N GLY A 144 -28.59 -31.17 -41.36
CA GLY A 144 -29.67 -30.41 -40.72
C GLY A 144 -29.30 -29.70 -39.42
N ALA A 145 -28.02 -29.64 -39.04
CA ALA A 145 -27.58 -28.83 -37.90
C ALA A 145 -27.79 -27.34 -38.20
N ARG A 146 -28.29 -26.58 -37.20
CA ARG A 146 -28.50 -25.14 -37.37
C ARG A 146 -27.16 -24.41 -37.17
N ALA A 147 -26.98 -23.29 -37.86
CA ALA A 147 -25.80 -22.43 -37.67
C ALA A 147 -25.64 -21.94 -36.21
N SER A 148 -26.75 -21.82 -35.47
CA SER A 148 -26.76 -21.52 -34.04
C SER A 148 -26.04 -22.58 -33.20
N ASP A 149 -26.18 -23.85 -33.55
CA ASP A 149 -25.65 -24.97 -32.77
C ASP A 149 -24.12 -25.01 -32.90
N VAL A 150 -23.63 -24.72 -34.11
CA VAL A 150 -22.21 -24.60 -34.41
C VAL A 150 -21.60 -23.37 -33.70
N LEU A 151 -22.29 -22.22 -33.73
CA LEU A 151 -21.84 -21.02 -33.04
C LEU A 151 -21.77 -21.25 -31.52
N GLN A 152 -22.78 -21.88 -30.94
CA GLN A 152 -22.82 -22.22 -29.52
C GLN A 152 -21.68 -23.17 -29.15
N GLN A 153 -21.37 -24.17 -29.97
CA GLN A 153 -20.25 -25.08 -29.73
C GLN A 153 -18.93 -24.31 -29.62
N PHE A 154 -18.63 -23.42 -30.57
CA PHE A 154 -17.38 -22.65 -30.54
C PHE A 154 -17.32 -21.64 -29.40
N LEU A 155 -18.44 -21.03 -29.06
CA LEU A 155 -18.52 -20.07 -27.96
C LEU A 155 -18.27 -20.78 -26.62
N ILE A 156 -18.85 -21.98 -26.43
CA ILE A 156 -18.61 -22.81 -25.25
C ILE A 156 -17.14 -23.26 -25.20
N GLU A 157 -16.56 -23.71 -26.31
CA GLU A 157 -15.14 -24.14 -26.37
C GLU A 157 -14.20 -22.98 -25.98
N ALA A 158 -14.40 -21.79 -26.53
CA ALA A 158 -13.62 -20.60 -26.18
C ALA A 158 -13.77 -20.20 -24.70
N VAL A 159 -15.01 -20.14 -24.20
CA VAL A 159 -15.29 -19.77 -22.80
C VAL A 159 -14.69 -20.79 -21.83
N LEU A 160 -14.79 -22.08 -22.14
CA LEU A 160 -14.22 -23.16 -21.32
C LEU A 160 -12.69 -23.04 -21.23
N VAL A 161 -12.02 -22.82 -22.36
CA VAL A 161 -10.56 -22.62 -22.40
C VAL A 161 -10.15 -21.38 -21.60
N CYS A 162 -10.86 -20.26 -21.76
CA CYS A 162 -10.61 -19.04 -20.99
C CYS A 162 -10.85 -19.24 -19.48
N LEU A 163 -11.91 -19.94 -19.09
CA LEU A 163 -12.22 -20.20 -17.68
C LEU A 163 -11.20 -21.12 -17.02
N VAL A 164 -10.80 -22.22 -17.68
CA VAL A 164 -9.79 -23.15 -17.17
C VAL A 164 -8.44 -22.46 -17.07
N GLY A 165 -8.02 -21.72 -18.11
CA GLY A 165 -6.79 -20.94 -18.09
C GLY A 165 -6.79 -19.86 -17.01
N GLY A 166 -7.92 -19.16 -16.83
CA GLY A 166 -8.08 -18.15 -15.78
C GLY A 166 -8.04 -18.74 -14.37
N ALA A 167 -8.73 -19.86 -14.14
CA ALA A 167 -8.71 -20.55 -12.85
C ALA A 167 -7.30 -21.04 -12.50
N LEU A 168 -6.60 -21.67 -13.44
CA LEU A 168 -5.21 -22.10 -13.25
C LEU A 168 -4.27 -20.92 -12.99
N GLY A 169 -4.46 -19.81 -13.72
CA GLY A 169 -3.69 -18.58 -13.50
C GLY A 169 -3.88 -17.99 -12.10
N ILE A 170 -5.12 -17.96 -11.59
CA ILE A 170 -5.43 -17.51 -10.23
C ILE A 170 -4.80 -18.44 -9.18
N THR A 171 -4.82 -19.75 -9.40
CA THR A 171 -4.22 -20.70 -8.44
C THR A 171 -2.70 -20.64 -8.38
N LEU A 172 -2.04 -20.15 -9.44
CA LEU A 172 -0.59 -20.06 -9.53
C LEU A 172 -0.03 -18.71 -9.06
N SER A 173 -0.82 -17.62 -9.15
CA SER A 173 -0.46 -16.29 -8.62
C SER A 173 -0.57 -16.20 -7.10
#